data_AF-A0AAN6MXX9-F1
#
_entry.id   AF-A0AAN6MXX9-F1
#
_cell.length_a   1.000
_cell.length_b   1.000
_cell.length_c   1.000
_cell.angle_alpha   90.00
_cell.angle_beta   90.00
_cell.angle_gamma   90.00
#
_symmetry.space_group_name_H-M   'P 1'
#
loop_
_entity.id
_entity.type
_entity.pdbx_description
1 polymer ?
#
loop_
_entity_poly.entity_id
_entity_poly.type
_entity_poly.pdbx_seq_one_letter_code
_entity_poly.pdbx_strand_id
1 'polypeptide(L)'
;MLRDEYVDLRNHQDKQLNFEFHSVRDSIDRVKQELKEFKEDVREFKEDVRAQFAKVDTQFAKVDTQFAELRVETLRLGAYVRNSGLKNPTMRISPLPIYRLDQGIVTPECFPKHWKEFCSLRNPSTPSTRHMLIYLARFYEIPLNGAAESEDESSEDEIDIDDPGRVVESLEDMLGLNEDKFTKF
;
A
#
# COMPACT_ATOMS: atom_id res chain seq x y z
N MET A 1 35.46 32.81 78.76
CA MET A 1 36.25 32.08 77.73
C MET A 1 37.59 32.74 77.60
N LEU A 2 38.66 31.98 77.74
CA LEU A 2 40.00 32.44 77.37
C LEU A 2 40.08 32.55 75.84
N ARG A 3 40.90 33.48 75.33
CA ARG A 3 41.05 33.74 73.90
C ARG A 3 41.41 32.48 73.11
N ASP A 4 42.18 31.59 73.71
CA ASP A 4 42.63 30.34 73.08
C ASP A 4 41.51 29.31 72.96
N GLU A 5 40.65 29.15 73.98
CA GLU A 5 39.47 28.27 73.92
C GLU A 5 38.50 28.66 72.79
N TYR A 6 38.32 29.98 72.57
CA TYR A 6 37.49 30.48 71.48
C TYR A 6 38.09 30.15 70.10
N VAL A 7 39.41 30.28 69.96
CA VAL A 7 40.12 29.94 68.73
C VAL A 7 40.03 28.45 68.43
N ASP A 8 40.20 27.59 69.44
CA ASP A 8 40.09 26.14 69.28
C ASP A 8 38.67 25.70 68.91
N LEU A 9 37.66 26.27 69.56
CA LEU A 9 36.25 26.01 69.22
C LEU A 9 35.95 26.40 67.77
N ARG A 10 36.43 27.56 67.32
CA ARG A 10 36.22 28.03 65.95
C ARG A 10 36.94 27.15 64.93
N ASN A 11 38.19 26.77 65.21
CA ASN A 11 38.96 25.86 64.36
C ASN A 11 38.29 24.48 64.25
N HIS A 12 37.68 24.00 65.33
CA HIS A 12 36.93 22.75 65.32
C HIS A 12 35.67 22.86 64.44
N GLN A 13 34.90 23.95 64.59
CA GLN A 13 33.72 24.22 63.77
C GLN A 13 34.07 24.36 62.29
N ASP A 14 35.13 25.10 61.94
CA ASP A 14 35.58 25.26 60.56
C ASP A 14 36.01 23.92 59.93
N LYS A 15 36.66 23.05 60.71
CA LYS A 15 37.01 21.69 60.25
C LYS A 15 35.76 20.85 59.97
N GLN A 16 34.77 20.89 60.87
CA GLN A 16 33.51 20.17 60.69
C GLN A 16 32.75 20.70 59.47
N LEU A 17 32.63 22.02 59.33
CA LEU A 17 31.94 22.65 58.21
C LEU A 17 32.61 22.30 56.87
N ASN A 18 33.95 22.31 56.83
CA ASN A 18 34.69 21.90 55.64
C ASN A 18 34.45 20.43 55.30
N PHE A 19 34.37 19.54 56.30
CA PHE A 19 34.07 18.13 56.07
C PHE A 19 32.67 17.94 55.46
N GLU A 20 31.66 18.61 56.02
CA GLU A 20 30.29 18.58 55.48
C GLU A 20 30.23 19.14 54.05
N PHE A 21 30.93 20.26 53.77
CA PHE A 21 30.98 20.81 52.41
C PHE A 21 31.66 19.88 51.40
N HIS A 22 32.69 19.13 51.81
CA HIS A 22 33.30 18.12 50.94
C HIS A 22 32.32 16.98 50.68
N SER A 23 31.67 16.46 51.72
CA SER A 23 30.64 15.41 51.59
C SER A 23 29.49 15.82 50.66
N VAL A 24 29.01 17.06 50.80
CA VAL A 24 27.95 17.60 49.92
C VAL A 24 28.44 17.74 48.49
N ARG A 25 29.68 18.20 48.25
CA ARG A 25 30.25 18.28 46.88
C ARG A 25 30.34 16.90 46.24
N ASP A 26 30.83 15.90 46.97
CA ASP A 26 30.93 14.52 46.48
C ASP A 26 29.54 13.96 46.14
N SER A 27 28.53 14.24 46.98
CA SER A 27 27.14 13.84 46.70
C SER A 27 26.58 14.52 45.45
N ILE A 28 26.80 15.83 45.30
CA ILE A 28 26.38 16.58 44.12
C ILE A 28 27.03 16.03 42.85
N ASP A 29 28.31 15.70 42.89
CA ASP A 29 29.02 15.22 41.70
C ASP A 29 28.58 13.79 41.32
N ARG A 30 28.23 12.94 42.29
CA ARG A 30 27.57 11.65 42.02
C ARG A 30 26.21 11.83 41.34
N VAL A 31 25.36 12.71 41.87
CA VAL A 31 24.04 12.97 41.28
C VAL A 31 24.17 13.53 39.85
N LYS A 32 25.15 14.39 39.59
CA LYS A 32 25.41 14.88 38.22
C LYS A 32 25.80 13.75 37.28
N GLN A 33 26.58 12.78 37.75
CA GLN A 33 26.98 11.63 36.96
C GLN A 33 25.77 10.73 36.65
N GLU A 34 24.98 10.36 37.66
CA GLU A 34 23.76 9.56 37.47
C GLU A 34 22.77 10.25 36.54
N LEU A 35 22.61 11.58 36.65
CA LEU A 35 21.74 12.36 35.76
C LEU A 35 22.26 12.33 34.31
N LYS A 36 23.58 12.32 34.11
CA LYS A 36 24.18 12.22 32.78
C LYS A 36 23.92 10.84 32.18
N GLU A 37 24.13 9.78 32.95
CA GLU A 37 23.86 8.40 32.54
C GLU A 37 22.37 8.22 32.19
N PHE A 38 21.47 8.64 33.07
CA PHE A 38 20.03 8.61 32.82
C PHE A 38 19.62 9.37 31.56
N LYS A 39 20.25 10.51 31.28
CA LYS A 39 19.96 11.29 30.06
C LYS A 39 20.36 10.53 28.79
N GLU A 40 21.45 9.77 28.84
CA GLU A 40 21.89 8.93 27.72
C GLU A 40 20.94 7.75 27.53
N ASP A 41 20.52 7.08 28.60
CA ASP A 41 19.55 5.98 28.57
C ASP A 41 18.19 6.44 27.99
N VAL A 42 17.71 7.61 28.41
CA VAL A 42 16.47 8.21 27.87
C VAL A 42 16.62 8.51 26.38
N ARG A 43 17.80 8.91 25.93
CA ARG A 43 18.06 9.16 24.50
C ARG A 43 18.02 7.85 23.71
N GLU A 44 18.67 6.80 24.20
CA GLU A 44 18.65 5.47 23.58
C GLU A 44 17.22 4.92 23.50
N PHE A 45 16.49 4.95 24.61
CA PHE A 45 15.10 4.53 24.66
C PHE A 45 14.22 5.29 23.64
N LYS A 46 14.44 6.60 23.50
CA LYS A 46 13.69 7.41 22.53
C LYS A 46 13.97 6.99 21.08
N GLU A 47 15.22 6.69 20.74
CA GLU A 47 15.56 6.22 19.40
C GLU A 47 15.02 4.82 19.13
N ASP A 48 15.06 3.93 20.12
CA ASP A 48 14.46 2.59 20.03
C ASP A 48 12.95 2.66 19.81
N VAL A 49 12.25 3.49 20.59
CA VAL A 49 10.81 3.72 20.43
C VAL A 49 10.51 4.26 19.03
N ARG A 50 11.28 5.24 18.54
CA ARG A 50 11.11 5.77 17.18
C ARG A 50 11.32 4.69 16.12
N ALA A 51 12.34 3.85 16.27
CA ALA A 51 12.61 2.74 15.35
C ALA A 51 11.47 1.70 15.36
N GLN A 52 10.89 1.41 16.52
CA GLN A 52 9.74 0.52 16.64
C GLN A 52 8.50 1.11 15.95
N PHE A 53 8.20 2.40 16.16
CA PHE A 53 7.09 3.05 15.48
C PHE A 53 7.25 3.04 13.95
N ALA A 54 8.45 3.33 13.43
CA ALA A 54 8.70 3.23 12.00
C ALA A 54 8.45 1.82 11.43
N LYS A 55 8.83 0.77 12.18
CA LYS A 55 8.52 -0.63 11.79
C LYS A 55 7.01 -0.87 11.77
N VAL A 56 6.29 -0.41 12.78
CA VAL A 56 4.84 -0.54 12.87
C VAL A 56 4.16 0.16 11.68
N ASP A 57 4.58 1.38 11.33
CA ASP A 57 4.04 2.11 10.18
C ASP A 57 4.22 1.34 8.87
N THR A 58 5.40 0.73 8.65
CA THR A 58 5.64 -0.09 7.46
C THR A 58 4.78 -1.35 7.41
N GLN A 59 4.50 -1.96 8.57
CA GLN A 59 3.60 -3.11 8.67
C GLN A 59 2.16 -2.70 8.38
N PHE A 60 1.69 -1.57 8.91
CA PHE A 60 0.36 -1.06 8.62
C PHE A 60 0.17 -0.73 7.13
N ALA A 61 1.15 -0.07 6.50
CA ALA A 61 1.10 0.19 5.07
C ALA A 61 0.95 -1.11 4.25
N LYS A 62 1.67 -2.18 4.63
CA LYS A 62 1.54 -3.49 3.99
C LYS A 62 0.17 -4.13 4.22
N VAL A 63 -0.39 -4.00 5.42
CA VAL A 63 -1.73 -4.53 5.73
C VAL A 63 -2.78 -3.78 4.90
N ASP A 64 -2.65 -2.47 4.75
CA ASP A 64 -3.57 -1.66 3.95
C ASP A 64 -3.56 -2.07 2.47
N THR A 65 -2.38 -2.32 1.88
CA THR A 65 -2.31 -2.81 0.50
C THR A 65 -2.95 -4.20 0.35
N GLN A 66 -2.64 -5.13 1.27
CA GLN A 66 -3.23 -6.48 1.25
C GLN A 66 -4.75 -6.44 1.42
N PHE A 67 -5.26 -5.55 2.27
CA PHE A 67 -6.69 -5.40 2.46
C PHE A 67 -7.38 -4.80 1.22
N ALA A 68 -6.74 -3.85 0.54
CA ALA A 68 -7.24 -3.31 -0.72
C ALA A 68 -7.30 -4.38 -1.82
N GLU A 69 -6.26 -5.20 -1.94
CA GLU A 69 -6.22 -6.35 -2.86
C GLU A 69 -7.36 -7.34 -2.57
N LEU A 70 -7.54 -7.73 -1.29
CA LEU A 70 -8.59 -8.65 -0.88
C LEU A 70 -10.00 -8.11 -1.18
N ARG A 71 -10.21 -6.79 -1.01
CA ARG A 71 -11.46 -6.12 -1.39
C ARG A 71 -11.72 -6.23 -2.89
N VAL A 72 -10.68 -6.04 -3.71
CA VAL A 72 -10.81 -6.21 -5.17
C VAL A 72 -11.13 -7.64 -5.53
N GLU A 73 -10.45 -8.63 -4.96
CA GLU A 73 -10.76 -10.04 -5.18
C GLU A 73 -12.22 -10.38 -4.83
N THR A 74 -12.71 -9.87 -3.71
CA THR A 74 -14.10 -10.06 -3.29
C THR A 74 -15.09 -9.46 -4.29
N LEU A 75 -14.81 -8.25 -4.77
CA LEU A 75 -15.64 -7.59 -5.80
C LEU A 75 -15.59 -8.34 -7.13
N ARG A 76 -14.40 -8.80 -7.54
CA ARG A 76 -14.19 -9.59 -8.76
C ARG A 76 -14.98 -10.90 -8.68
N LEU A 77 -14.87 -11.62 -7.58
CA LEU A 77 -15.62 -12.86 -7.35
C LEU A 77 -17.13 -12.63 -7.42
N GLY A 78 -17.62 -11.57 -6.78
CA GLY A 78 -19.06 -11.21 -6.83
C GLY A 78 -19.55 -10.90 -8.24
N ALA A 79 -18.76 -10.16 -9.02
CA ALA A 79 -19.06 -9.87 -10.42
C ALA A 79 -19.00 -11.14 -11.29
N TYR A 80 -17.98 -11.99 -11.11
CA TYR A 80 -17.84 -13.27 -11.80
C TYR A 80 -19.03 -14.20 -11.55
N VAL A 81 -19.45 -14.37 -10.29
CA VAL A 81 -20.60 -15.21 -9.92
C VAL A 81 -21.88 -14.68 -10.56
N ARG A 82 -22.07 -13.35 -10.59
CA ARG A 82 -23.22 -12.74 -11.25
C ARG A 82 -23.19 -12.97 -12.76
N ASN A 83 -22.07 -12.68 -13.41
CA ASN A 83 -21.89 -12.79 -14.84
C ASN A 83 -22.05 -14.24 -15.32
N SER A 84 -21.49 -15.20 -14.60
CA SER A 84 -21.64 -16.64 -14.90
C SER A 84 -23.06 -17.16 -14.70
N GLY A 85 -23.87 -16.49 -13.89
CA GLY A 85 -25.30 -16.76 -13.75
C GLY A 85 -26.18 -16.17 -14.87
N LEU A 86 -25.64 -15.33 -15.75
CA LEU A 86 -26.40 -14.70 -16.82
C LEU A 86 -26.81 -15.74 -17.88
N LYS A 87 -28.09 -15.67 -18.27
CA LYS A 87 -28.67 -16.43 -19.40
C LYS A 87 -29.36 -15.51 -20.42
N ASN A 88 -29.81 -14.35 -19.96
CA ASN A 88 -30.48 -13.38 -20.83
C ASN A 88 -29.44 -12.46 -21.48
N PRO A 89 -29.35 -12.41 -22.83
CA PRO A 89 -28.35 -11.64 -23.55
C PRO A 89 -28.53 -10.12 -23.47
N THR A 90 -29.65 -9.64 -22.92
CA THR A 90 -29.92 -8.20 -22.69
C THR A 90 -29.53 -7.74 -21.28
N MET A 91 -29.23 -8.66 -20.37
CA MET A 91 -28.83 -8.33 -19.01
C MET A 91 -27.46 -7.68 -18.97
N ARG A 92 -27.26 -6.81 -17.98
CA ARG A 92 -26.00 -6.08 -17.83
C ARG A 92 -24.87 -6.97 -17.33
N ILE A 93 -23.75 -6.94 -18.05
CA ILE A 93 -22.50 -7.56 -17.63
C ILE A 93 -21.82 -6.62 -16.62
N SER A 94 -21.34 -7.16 -15.51
CA SER A 94 -20.61 -6.39 -14.50
C SER A 94 -19.12 -6.43 -14.78
N PRO A 95 -18.42 -5.28 -14.82
CA PRO A 95 -16.98 -5.26 -14.99
C PRO A 95 -16.25 -5.78 -13.74
N LEU A 96 -15.00 -6.20 -13.93
CA LEU A 96 -14.11 -6.61 -12.85
C LEU A 96 -13.23 -5.43 -12.44
N PRO A 97 -13.25 -4.99 -11.18
CA PRO A 97 -12.34 -3.95 -10.73
C PRO A 97 -10.91 -4.48 -10.63
N ILE A 98 -9.94 -3.56 -10.73
CA ILE A 98 -8.51 -3.81 -10.47
C ILE A 98 -8.04 -2.85 -9.36
N TYR A 99 -6.99 -3.26 -8.63
CA TYR A 99 -6.33 -2.38 -7.68
C TYR A 99 -5.10 -1.76 -8.34
N ARG A 100 -4.97 -0.44 -8.27
CA ARG A 100 -3.77 0.30 -8.64
C ARG A 100 -3.28 1.10 -7.44
N LEU A 101 -1.97 1.13 -7.20
CA LEU A 101 -1.37 1.79 -6.04
C LEU A 101 -1.61 3.31 -6.04
N ASP A 102 -1.73 3.92 -7.21
CA ASP A 102 -1.90 5.37 -7.41
C ASP A 102 -3.36 5.82 -7.35
N GLN A 103 -4.30 4.98 -7.82
CA GLN A 103 -5.72 5.34 -8.01
C GLN A 103 -6.68 4.55 -7.11
N GLY A 104 -6.20 3.53 -6.41
CA GLY A 104 -7.00 2.63 -5.59
C GLY A 104 -7.78 1.61 -6.42
N ILE A 105 -9.03 1.35 -6.04
CA ILE A 105 -9.88 0.38 -6.73
C ILE A 105 -10.52 1.08 -7.94
N VAL A 106 -10.16 0.64 -9.14
CA VAL A 106 -10.61 1.24 -10.41
C VAL A 106 -11.45 0.24 -11.18
N THR A 107 -12.51 0.74 -11.82
CA THR A 107 -13.32 0.00 -12.79
C THR A 107 -13.10 0.55 -14.19
N PRO A 108 -13.19 -0.27 -15.25
CA PRO A 108 -13.05 0.21 -16.61
C PRO A 108 -14.13 1.24 -16.94
N GLU A 109 -13.72 2.37 -17.52
CA GLU A 109 -14.61 3.47 -17.89
C GLU A 109 -15.49 3.11 -19.10
N CYS A 110 -14.89 2.40 -20.07
CA CYS A 110 -15.54 1.88 -21.26
C CYS A 110 -15.67 0.36 -21.15
N PHE A 111 -16.90 -0.15 -21.05
CA PHE A 111 -17.16 -1.58 -20.89
C PHE A 111 -18.45 -2.01 -21.60
N PRO A 112 -18.48 -3.18 -22.26
CA PRO A 112 -19.66 -3.69 -22.95
C PRO A 112 -20.80 -3.94 -21.96
N LYS A 113 -21.96 -3.36 -22.22
CA LYS A 113 -23.09 -3.40 -21.30
C LYS A 113 -23.76 -4.76 -21.28
N HIS A 114 -23.88 -5.44 -22.41
CA HIS A 114 -24.63 -6.69 -22.53
C HIS A 114 -24.01 -7.64 -23.55
N TRP A 115 -24.44 -8.90 -23.56
CA TRP A 115 -23.84 -9.99 -24.35
C TRP A 115 -23.64 -9.63 -25.83
N LYS A 116 -24.64 -9.02 -26.48
CA LYS A 116 -24.53 -8.64 -27.91
C LYS A 116 -23.40 -7.64 -28.20
N GLU A 117 -23.15 -6.72 -27.27
CA GLU A 117 -22.09 -5.71 -27.38
C GLU A 117 -20.74 -6.36 -27.13
N PHE A 118 -20.68 -7.28 -26.16
CA PHE A 118 -19.50 -8.10 -25.90
C PHE A 118 -19.12 -8.97 -27.12
N CYS A 119 -20.07 -9.67 -27.74
CA CYS A 119 -19.81 -10.45 -28.97
C CYS A 119 -19.34 -9.60 -30.15
N SER A 120 -19.80 -8.34 -30.22
CA SER A 120 -19.38 -7.40 -31.27
C SER A 120 -17.89 -7.05 -31.16
N LEU A 121 -17.25 -7.30 -30.01
CA LEU A 121 -15.81 -7.13 -29.85
C LEU A 121 -14.99 -8.20 -30.58
N ARG A 122 -15.55 -9.40 -30.83
CA ARG A 122 -14.84 -10.48 -31.56
C ARG A 122 -14.55 -10.08 -33.00
N ASN A 123 -15.44 -9.28 -33.60
CA ASN A 123 -15.29 -8.73 -34.94
C ASN A 123 -15.55 -7.22 -34.87
N PRO A 124 -14.55 -6.41 -34.50
CA PRO A 124 -14.74 -4.99 -34.25
C PRO A 124 -14.98 -4.23 -35.56
N SER A 125 -16.23 -4.13 -36.00
CA SER A 125 -16.61 -3.45 -37.25
C SER A 125 -16.54 -1.92 -37.17
N THR A 126 -16.51 -1.35 -35.96
CA THR A 126 -16.49 0.11 -35.76
C THR A 126 -15.20 0.56 -35.06
N PRO A 127 -14.68 1.77 -35.35
CA PRO A 127 -13.51 2.32 -34.65
C PRO A 127 -13.70 2.37 -33.12
N SER A 128 -14.93 2.64 -32.68
CA SER A 128 -15.26 2.68 -31.24
C SER A 128 -15.14 1.31 -30.57
N THR A 129 -15.55 0.22 -31.25
CA THR A 129 -15.43 -1.14 -30.69
C THR A 129 -13.98 -1.62 -30.69
N ARG A 130 -13.18 -1.24 -31.69
CA ARG A 130 -11.73 -1.49 -31.71
C ARG A 130 -11.04 -0.78 -30.54
N HIS A 131 -11.30 0.52 -30.36
CA HIS A 131 -10.74 1.28 -29.25
C HIS A 131 -11.16 0.70 -27.89
N MET A 132 -12.42 0.29 -27.74
CA MET A 132 -12.89 -0.36 -26.51
C MET A 132 -12.14 -1.66 -26.22
N LEU A 133 -11.89 -2.50 -27.23
CA LEU A 133 -11.15 -3.76 -27.06
C LEU A 133 -9.68 -3.49 -26.66
N ILE A 134 -9.01 -2.55 -27.31
CA ILE A 134 -7.64 -2.12 -26.96
C ILE A 134 -7.60 -1.60 -25.51
N TYR A 135 -8.57 -0.76 -25.14
CA TYR A 135 -8.68 -0.22 -23.78
C TYR A 135 -8.84 -1.35 -22.75
N LEU A 136 -9.75 -2.29 -22.98
CA LEU A 136 -10.01 -3.39 -22.06
C LEU A 136 -8.81 -4.34 -21.94
N ALA A 137 -8.14 -4.63 -23.05
CA ALA A 137 -6.94 -5.45 -23.04
C ALA A 137 -5.81 -4.79 -22.22
N ARG A 138 -5.59 -3.48 -22.40
CA ARG A 138 -4.64 -2.72 -21.58
C ARG A 138 -5.07 -2.63 -20.11
N PHE A 139 -6.37 -2.48 -19.85
CA PHE A 139 -6.90 -2.37 -18.50
C PHE A 139 -6.72 -3.66 -17.70
N TYR A 140 -6.97 -4.81 -18.33
CA TYR A 140 -6.84 -6.14 -17.72
C TYR A 140 -5.49 -6.81 -17.98
N GLU A 141 -4.53 -6.08 -18.57
CA GLU A 141 -3.18 -6.58 -18.88
C GLU A 141 -3.19 -7.86 -19.72
N ILE A 142 -4.12 -7.96 -20.66
CA ILE A 142 -4.19 -9.08 -21.61
C ILE A 142 -3.12 -8.85 -22.68
N PRO A 143 -2.23 -9.81 -22.92
CA PRO A 143 -1.20 -9.67 -23.95
C PRO A 143 -1.86 -9.47 -25.31
N LEU A 144 -1.55 -8.33 -25.93
CA LEU A 144 -2.10 -7.93 -27.23
C LEU A 144 -1.35 -8.57 -28.40
N ASN A 145 -0.09 -8.97 -28.20
CA ASN A 145 0.78 -9.44 -29.28
C ASN A 145 1.58 -10.70 -28.90
N GLY A 146 1.96 -11.47 -29.92
CA GLY A 146 3.27 -12.13 -29.98
C GLY A 146 4.41 -11.11 -30.20
N ALA A 147 4.43 -9.99 -29.47
CA ALA A 147 5.48 -9.00 -29.58
C ALA A 147 6.58 -9.36 -28.59
N ALA A 148 7.62 -9.96 -29.16
CA ALA A 148 8.97 -9.69 -28.73
C ALA A 148 9.12 -8.17 -28.51
N GLU A 149 9.71 -7.85 -27.37
CA GLU A 149 10.31 -6.58 -27.00
C GLU A 149 10.76 -5.79 -28.24
N SER A 150 10.04 -4.71 -28.57
CA SER A 150 10.64 -3.59 -29.30
C SER A 150 10.39 -2.36 -28.45
N GLU A 151 11.42 -2.04 -27.68
CA GLU A 151 11.66 -0.72 -27.12
C GLU A 151 11.90 0.23 -28.28
N ASP A 152 10.85 0.83 -28.83
CA ASP A 152 11.00 2.06 -29.61
C ASP A 152 9.85 3.00 -29.27
N GLU A 153 10.23 4.17 -28.77
CA GLU A 153 9.34 5.27 -28.46
C GLU A 153 8.69 5.82 -29.75
N SER A 154 7.46 6.33 -29.59
CA SER A 154 6.83 7.34 -30.45
C SER A 154 6.16 6.89 -31.76
N SER A 155 4.87 6.58 -31.66
CA SER A 155 3.84 7.03 -32.62
C SER A 155 2.44 6.72 -32.08
N GLU A 156 1.48 7.60 -32.32
CA GLU A 156 0.03 7.34 -32.17
C GLU A 156 -0.45 6.33 -33.23
N ASP A 157 0.25 5.20 -33.36
CA ASP A 157 -0.13 4.16 -34.30
C ASP A 157 -1.30 3.36 -33.73
N GLU A 158 -2.34 3.20 -34.54
CA GLU A 158 -3.43 2.26 -34.28
C GLU A 158 -2.81 0.94 -33.84
N ILE A 159 -2.95 0.59 -32.56
CA ILE A 159 -2.61 -0.75 -32.10
C ILE A 159 -3.54 -1.70 -32.84
N ASP A 160 -3.00 -2.33 -33.88
CA ASP A 160 -3.73 -3.34 -34.60
C ASP A 160 -3.71 -4.61 -33.75
N ILE A 161 -4.89 -5.15 -33.48
CA ILE A 161 -5.03 -6.38 -32.72
C ILE A 161 -4.99 -7.51 -33.74
N ASP A 162 -3.89 -8.26 -33.77
CA ASP A 162 -3.68 -9.38 -34.71
C ASP A 162 -4.78 -10.46 -34.60
N ASP A 163 -5.25 -10.73 -33.37
CA ASP A 163 -6.32 -11.69 -33.09
C ASP A 163 -7.32 -11.17 -32.03
N PRO A 164 -8.33 -10.38 -32.44
CA PRO A 164 -9.35 -9.88 -31.51
C PRO A 164 -10.18 -11.01 -30.90
N GLY A 165 -10.25 -12.17 -31.56
CA GLY A 165 -10.96 -13.34 -31.05
C GLY A 165 -10.34 -13.86 -29.75
N ARG A 166 -9.01 -14.04 -29.72
CA ARG A 166 -8.28 -14.51 -28.52
C ARG A 166 -8.38 -13.56 -27.33
N VAL A 167 -8.31 -12.25 -27.59
CA VAL A 167 -8.46 -11.24 -26.53
C VAL A 167 -9.85 -11.33 -25.92
N VAL A 168 -10.88 -11.49 -26.75
CA VAL A 168 -12.27 -11.63 -26.28
C VAL A 168 -12.50 -12.96 -25.58
N GLU A 169 -11.90 -14.07 -26.03
CA GLU A 169 -11.94 -15.37 -25.33
C GLU A 169 -11.32 -15.25 -23.92
N SER A 170 -10.16 -14.61 -23.82
CA SER A 170 -9.51 -14.32 -22.53
C SER A 170 -10.38 -13.45 -21.62
N LEU A 171 -11.06 -12.44 -22.19
CA LEU A 171 -12.03 -11.61 -21.46
C LEU A 171 -13.27 -12.41 -21.04
N GLU A 172 -13.77 -13.31 -21.88
CA GLU A 172 -14.94 -14.15 -21.62
C GLU A 172 -14.69 -15.05 -20.42
N ASP A 173 -13.55 -15.76 -20.42
CA ASP A 173 -13.12 -16.61 -19.32
C ASP A 173 -12.95 -15.81 -18.02
N MET A 174 -12.26 -14.68 -18.07
CA MET A 174 -12.07 -13.83 -16.89
C MET A 174 -13.38 -13.29 -16.33
N LEU A 175 -14.30 -12.85 -17.19
CA LEU A 175 -15.61 -12.34 -16.79
C LEU A 175 -16.58 -13.44 -16.35
N GLY A 176 -16.24 -14.71 -16.57
CA GLY A 176 -17.11 -15.86 -16.29
C GLY A 176 -18.31 -15.95 -17.23
N LEU A 177 -18.22 -15.34 -18.41
CA LEU A 177 -19.26 -15.41 -19.42
C LEU A 177 -19.18 -16.75 -20.16
N ASN A 178 -20.30 -17.21 -20.69
CA ASN A 178 -20.34 -18.46 -21.44
C ASN A 178 -21.34 -18.35 -22.58
N GLU A 179 -20.83 -18.32 -23.80
CA GLU A 179 -21.59 -18.21 -25.05
C GLU A 179 -22.75 -19.20 -25.17
N ASP A 180 -22.59 -20.45 -24.73
CA ASP A 180 -23.63 -21.48 -24.81
C ASP A 180 -24.88 -21.10 -24.01
N LYS A 181 -24.73 -20.36 -22.91
CA LYS A 181 -25.85 -19.97 -22.04
C LYS A 181 -26.75 -18.91 -22.66
N PHE A 182 -26.25 -18.18 -23.65
CA PHE A 182 -26.96 -17.09 -24.32
C PHE A 182 -27.52 -17.49 -25.69
N THR A 183 -27.00 -18.56 -26.27
CA THR A 183 -27.35 -19.04 -27.62
C THR A 183 -28.30 -20.23 -27.59
N LYS A 184 -28.27 -21.07 -26.54
CA LYS A 184 -29.20 -22.19 -26.36
C LYS A 184 -30.46 -21.70 -25.64
N PHE A 185 -31.47 -21.31 -26.41
CA PHE A 185 -32.86 -21.11 -25.97
C PHE A 185 -33.76 -22.23 -26.48
#